data_AF-W4LZC7-F1
#
_entry.id   AF-W4LZC7-F1
#
_cell.length_a   1.000
_cell.length_b   1.000
_cell.length_c   1.000
_cell.angle_alpha   90.00
_cell.angle_beta   90.00
_cell.angle_gamma   90.00
#
_symmetry.space_group_name_H-M   'P 1'
#
loop_
_entity.id
_entity.type
_entity.pdbx_description
1 polymer ?
#
loop_
_entity_poly.entity_id
_entity_poly.type
_entity_poly.pdbx_seq_one_letter_code
_entity_poly.pdbx_strand_id
1 'polypeptide(L)'
;MHQNEGVIGDEENTIMRKVNRFFQANALAGKINVSSETISNLSMYNAGVLGFNSNQKHILSNALVFTDQVYSVFPKHIIEQLAFSLYMQASGPIYEAREEIFHYWNFKEFRMVLKSFFERYNHTPFELLIERIGRIDPKQLIKPKLEYEKTRDIRRVYKKLMKGKWQLPAYDL
;
A
#
# COMPACT_ATOMS: atom_id res chain seq x y z
N MET A 1 9.12 4.56 4.15
CA MET A 1 7.73 4.08 3.93
C MET A 1 7.75 3.00 2.85
N HIS A 2 6.63 2.34 2.50
CA HIS A 2 6.68 1.22 1.56
C HIS A 2 7.08 1.65 0.14
N GLN A 3 6.23 2.43 -0.54
CA GLN A 3 6.45 2.88 -1.93
C GLN A 3 5.79 4.24 -2.16
N ASN A 4 6.40 5.13 -2.97
CA ASN A 4 5.72 6.33 -3.46
C ASN A 4 4.69 5.95 -4.54
N GLU A 5 3.43 6.32 -4.31
CA GLU A 5 2.29 6.05 -5.18
C GLU A 5 1.97 7.23 -6.13
N GLY A 6 2.70 8.35 -6.02
CA GLY A 6 2.54 9.56 -6.84
C GLY A 6 2.28 10.82 -6.00
N VAL A 7 2.17 11.96 -6.67
CA VAL A 7 1.89 13.26 -6.04
C VAL A 7 0.39 13.52 -6.04
N ILE A 8 -0.16 14.04 -4.93
CA ILE A 8 -1.61 14.24 -4.79
C ILE A 8 -2.19 15.21 -5.83
N GLY A 9 -1.42 16.22 -6.23
CA GLY A 9 -1.78 17.16 -7.29
C GLY A 9 -1.87 16.56 -8.68
N ASP A 10 -1.37 15.35 -8.89
CA ASP A 10 -1.47 14.64 -10.17
C ASP A 10 -2.93 14.21 -10.43
N GLU A 11 -3.50 14.73 -11.52
CA GLU A 11 -4.89 14.50 -11.89
C GLU A 11 -5.14 13.16 -12.61
N GLU A 12 -4.09 12.44 -13.03
CA GLU A 12 -4.23 11.13 -13.69
C GLU A 12 -4.80 10.07 -12.74
N ASN A 13 -4.40 10.11 -11.46
CA ASN A 13 -4.90 9.22 -10.44
C ASN A 13 -6.23 9.74 -9.86
N THR A 14 -7.33 9.04 -10.17
CA THR A 14 -8.69 9.42 -9.75
C THR A 14 -8.84 9.52 -8.22
N ILE A 15 -8.10 8.73 -7.45
CA ILE A 15 -8.16 8.80 -5.98
C ILE A 15 -7.43 10.05 -5.49
N MET A 16 -6.21 10.32 -6.00
CA MET A 16 -5.43 11.52 -5.66
C MET A 16 -6.19 12.80 -6.02
N ARG A 17 -6.79 12.85 -7.22
CA ARG A 17 -7.65 13.96 -7.64
C ARG A 17 -8.82 14.21 -6.69
N LYS A 18 -9.46 13.16 -6.16
CA LYS A 18 -10.55 13.31 -5.17
C LYS A 18 -10.05 13.86 -3.85
N VAL A 19 -8.89 13.39 -3.37
CA VAL A 19 -8.24 13.91 -2.16
C VAL A 19 -7.89 15.38 -2.35
N ASN A 20 -7.21 15.73 -3.44
CA ASN A 20 -6.81 17.11 -3.74
C ASN A 20 -8.03 18.06 -3.73
N ARG A 21 -9.08 17.73 -4.48
CA ARG A 21 -10.31 18.53 -4.53
C ARG A 21 -10.99 18.69 -3.17
N PHE A 22 -11.00 17.63 -2.36
CA PHE A 22 -11.56 17.69 -1.01
C PHE A 22 -10.79 18.69 -0.13
N PHE A 23 -9.45 18.66 -0.15
CA PHE A 23 -8.64 19.59 0.64
C PHE A 23 -8.71 21.01 0.10
N GLN A 24 -8.73 21.23 -1.22
CA GLN A 24 -8.97 22.55 -1.80
C GLN A 24 -10.28 23.17 -1.29
N ALA A 25 -11.38 22.42 -1.29
CA ALA A 25 -12.67 22.92 -0.82
C ALA A 25 -12.74 23.15 0.70
N ASN A 26 -12.10 22.30 1.51
CA ASN A 26 -12.22 22.34 2.97
C ASN A 26 -11.15 23.21 3.65
N ALA A 27 -9.99 23.41 3.04
CA ALA A 27 -8.99 24.38 3.50
C ALA A 27 -9.50 25.81 3.34
N LEU A 28 -10.14 26.13 2.20
CA LEU A 28 -10.79 27.43 1.97
C LEU A 28 -11.91 27.72 2.98
N ALA A 29 -12.58 26.68 3.46
CA ALA A 29 -13.64 26.78 4.48
C ALA A 29 -13.10 26.83 5.93
N GLY A 30 -11.78 26.78 6.14
CA GLY A 30 -11.16 26.79 7.47
C GLY A 30 -11.43 25.52 8.30
N LYS A 31 -11.93 24.44 7.69
CA LYS A 31 -12.31 23.20 8.40
C LYS A 31 -11.12 22.28 8.67
N ILE A 32 -10.03 22.45 7.92
CA ILE A 32 -8.81 21.66 8.05
C ILE A 32 -7.62 22.61 8.10
N ASN A 33 -6.78 22.45 9.11
CA ASN A 33 -5.62 23.31 9.35
C ASN A 33 -4.37 22.82 8.60
N VAL A 34 -4.51 22.58 7.29
CA VAL A 34 -3.40 22.29 6.36
C VAL A 34 -3.69 23.02 5.05
N SER A 35 -2.69 23.73 4.52
CA SER A 35 -2.88 24.49 3.29
C SER A 35 -3.12 23.55 2.10
N SER A 36 -3.93 24.00 1.16
CA SER A 36 -4.22 23.20 -0.03
C SER A 36 -2.99 23.05 -0.94
N GLU A 37 -2.07 24.01 -0.90
CA GLU A 37 -0.77 23.93 -1.59
C GLU A 37 0.13 22.82 -1.01
N THR A 38 0.21 22.70 0.31
CA THR A 38 0.95 21.61 0.97
C THR A 38 0.41 20.26 0.54
N ILE A 39 -0.92 20.10 0.46
CA ILE A 39 -1.53 18.84 0.05
C ILE A 39 -1.30 18.56 -1.44
N SER A 40 -1.48 19.55 -2.32
CA SER A 40 -1.27 19.36 -3.77
C SER A 40 0.15 18.89 -4.11
N ASN A 41 1.15 19.38 -3.38
CA ASN A 41 2.55 19.03 -3.63
C ASN A 41 3.02 17.79 -2.85
N LEU A 42 2.16 17.21 -2.01
CA LEU A 42 2.53 16.09 -1.16
C LEU A 42 2.68 14.80 -1.99
N SER A 43 3.83 14.13 -1.86
CA SER A 43 3.97 12.76 -2.36
C SER A 43 3.21 11.80 -1.44
N MET A 44 2.38 10.95 -2.02
CA MET A 44 1.63 9.93 -1.30
C MET A 44 2.47 8.66 -1.22
N TYR A 45 2.85 8.27 -0.02
CA TYR A 45 3.58 7.02 0.23
C TYR A 45 2.68 5.97 0.85
N ASN A 46 2.79 4.72 0.41
CA ASN A 46 2.07 3.60 1.00
C ASN A 46 2.46 3.38 2.48
N ALA A 47 1.47 3.37 3.36
CA ALA A 47 1.66 3.28 4.82
C ALA A 47 1.76 1.84 5.34
N GLY A 48 1.72 0.82 4.47
CA GLY A 48 1.88 -0.59 4.87
C GLY A 48 3.24 -0.92 5.49
N VAL A 49 4.23 -0.04 5.33
CA VAL A 49 5.51 -0.08 6.05
C VAL A 49 5.86 1.32 6.51
N LEU A 50 6.10 1.48 7.80
CA LEU A 50 6.57 2.71 8.43
C LEU A 50 7.86 2.40 9.20
N GLY A 51 8.87 3.25 9.03
CA GLY A 51 10.11 3.19 9.80
C GLY A 51 10.42 4.59 10.32
N PHE A 52 10.64 4.71 11.62
CA PHE A 52 10.86 5.98 12.30
C PHE A 52 11.88 5.81 13.43
N ASN A 53 12.62 6.87 13.70
CA ASN A 53 13.48 6.95 14.89
C ASN A 53 12.62 7.20 16.14
N SER A 54 13.08 6.78 17.32
CA SER A 54 12.41 7.08 18.59
C SER A 54 12.15 8.58 18.81
N ASN A 55 13.01 9.45 18.29
CA ASN A 55 12.84 10.90 18.34
C ASN A 55 11.65 11.40 17.48
N GLN A 56 11.18 10.59 16.54
CA GLN A 56 10.04 10.87 15.65
C GLN A 56 8.72 10.27 16.16
N LYS A 57 8.68 9.74 17.40
CA LYS A 57 7.46 9.14 17.99
C LYS A 57 6.21 10.02 17.93
N HIS A 58 6.39 11.35 17.93
CA HIS A 58 5.31 12.34 17.86
C HIS A 58 4.51 12.25 16.54
N ILE A 59 5.11 11.72 15.46
CA ILE A 59 4.46 11.51 14.17
C ILE A 59 3.25 10.59 14.32
N LEU A 60 3.32 9.56 15.16
CA LEU A 60 2.20 8.64 15.40
C LEU A 60 0.99 9.38 15.95
N SER A 61 1.19 10.19 17.00
CA SER A 61 0.13 10.98 17.62
C SER A 61 -0.44 12.02 16.64
N ASN A 62 0.42 12.71 15.90
CA ASN A 62 0.00 13.71 14.92
C ASN A 62 -0.80 13.09 13.77
N ALA A 63 -0.34 11.96 13.24
CA ALA A 63 -1.03 11.23 12.18
C ALA A 63 -2.40 10.72 12.65
N LEU A 64 -2.50 10.21 13.88
CA LEU A 64 -3.77 9.78 14.46
C LEU A 64 -4.76 10.94 14.59
N VAL A 65 -4.35 12.04 15.23
CA VAL A 65 -5.21 13.23 15.42
C VAL A 65 -5.70 13.78 14.07
N PHE A 66 -4.79 13.90 13.10
CA PHE A 66 -5.16 14.35 11.76
C PHE A 66 -6.11 13.38 11.07
N THR A 67 -5.87 12.07 11.21
CA THR A 67 -6.73 11.05 10.63
C THR A 67 -8.14 11.15 11.19
N ASP A 68 -8.31 11.24 12.52
CA ASP A 68 -9.62 11.36 13.15
C ASP A 68 -10.36 12.63 12.72
N GLN A 69 -9.64 13.76 12.69
CA GLN A 69 -10.20 15.05 12.26
C GLN A 69 -10.71 14.97 10.81
N VAL A 70 -9.89 14.50 9.88
CA VAL A 70 -10.24 14.47 8.46
C VAL A 70 -11.23 13.35 8.15
N TYR A 71 -11.13 12.19 8.80
CA TYR A 71 -12.01 11.05 8.53
C TYR A 71 -13.47 11.35 8.88
N SER A 72 -13.72 12.20 9.88
CA SER A 72 -15.07 12.64 10.27
C SER A 72 -15.84 13.36 9.13
N VAL A 73 -15.11 13.98 8.21
CA VAL A 73 -15.66 14.72 7.05
C VAL A 73 -15.32 14.09 5.69
N PHE A 74 -14.32 13.20 5.65
CA PHE A 74 -13.91 12.43 4.47
C PHE A 74 -13.58 10.99 4.87
N PRO A 75 -14.60 10.12 5.04
CA PRO A 75 -14.43 8.78 5.59
C PRO A 75 -13.85 7.82 4.55
N LYS A 76 -12.56 7.98 4.25
CA LYS A 76 -11.78 7.16 3.31
C LYS A 76 -10.51 6.68 4.01
N HIS A 77 -10.21 5.39 3.89
CA HIS A 77 -9.01 4.79 4.49
C HIS A 77 -7.69 5.41 4.01
N ILE A 78 -7.68 6.06 2.84
CA ILE A 78 -6.49 6.75 2.33
C ILE A 78 -6.05 7.92 3.23
N ILE A 79 -6.92 8.42 4.12
CA ILE A 79 -6.57 9.52 5.02
C ILE A 79 -5.47 9.13 6.00
N GLU A 80 -5.44 7.88 6.47
CA GLU A 80 -4.34 7.39 7.33
C GLU A 80 -3.00 7.47 6.58
N GLN A 81 -2.98 6.98 5.33
CA GLN A 81 -1.81 7.02 4.47
C GLN A 81 -1.35 8.45 4.15
N LEU A 82 -2.32 9.35 3.93
CA LEU A 82 -2.09 10.77 3.74
C LEU A 82 -1.44 11.40 4.97
N ALA A 83 -1.97 11.10 6.16
CA ALA A 83 -1.49 11.64 7.43
C ALA A 83 -0.01 11.27 7.65
N PHE A 84 0.33 9.99 7.46
CA PHE A 84 1.72 9.55 7.55
C PHE A 84 2.61 10.20 6.50
N SER A 85 2.14 10.28 5.26
CA SER A 85 2.91 10.95 4.19
C SER A 85 3.21 12.41 4.54
N LEU A 86 2.23 13.14 5.09
CA LEU A 86 2.36 14.53 5.50
C LEU A 86 3.40 14.72 6.61
N TYR A 87 3.22 14.04 7.74
CA TYR A 87 4.07 14.26 8.91
C TYR A 87 5.47 13.64 8.78
N MET A 88 5.61 12.54 8.02
CA MET A 88 6.92 11.95 7.75
C MET A 88 7.76 12.85 6.83
N GLN A 89 7.18 13.40 5.76
CA GLN A 89 7.91 14.32 4.86
C GLN A 89 8.29 15.63 5.56
N ALA A 90 7.44 16.13 6.47
CA ALA A 90 7.77 17.28 7.30
C ALA A 90 8.92 17.01 8.29
N SER A 91 9.21 15.74 8.60
CA SER A 91 10.22 15.33 9.56
C SER A 91 11.56 14.91 8.91
N GLY A 92 11.67 14.96 7.58
CA GLY A 92 12.87 14.62 6.83
C GLY A 92 12.62 13.80 5.56
N PRO A 93 13.68 13.39 4.85
CA PRO A 93 13.56 12.60 3.64
C PRO A 93 12.96 11.21 3.93
N ILE A 94 12.14 10.72 2.99
CA ILE A 94 11.55 9.38 3.06
C ILE A 94 12.33 8.42 2.15
N TYR A 95 12.71 7.28 2.71
CA TYR A 95 13.28 6.14 1.98
C TYR A 95 12.20 5.07 1.73
N GLU A 96 12.18 4.52 0.52
CA GLU A 96 11.26 3.45 0.12
C GLU A 96 11.78 2.07 0.55
N ALA A 97 10.90 1.23 1.08
CA ALA A 97 11.21 -0.14 1.49
C ALA A 97 10.78 -1.19 0.45
N ARG A 98 10.23 -0.78 -0.71
CA ARG A 98 9.63 -1.69 -1.70
C ARG A 98 10.56 -2.77 -2.24
N GLU A 99 11.85 -2.50 -2.30
CA GLU A 99 12.84 -3.46 -2.80
C GLU A 99 13.08 -4.58 -1.78
N GLU A 100 13.03 -4.24 -0.49
CA GLU A 100 13.29 -5.13 0.64
C GLU A 100 12.02 -5.82 1.16
N ILE A 101 10.87 -5.15 1.12
CA ILE A 101 9.61 -5.63 1.67
C ILE A 101 8.55 -5.72 0.58
N PHE A 102 8.16 -6.96 0.27
CA PHE A 102 7.04 -7.23 -0.62
C PHE A 102 5.71 -7.04 0.10
N HIS A 103 4.96 -6.00 -0.28
CA HIS A 103 3.63 -5.73 0.25
C HIS A 103 2.55 -6.41 -0.63
N TYR A 104 2.04 -7.55 -0.17
CA TYR A 104 1.10 -8.40 -0.93
C TYR A 104 -0.36 -7.90 -0.93
N TRP A 105 -0.61 -6.59 -0.82
CA TRP A 105 -1.97 -6.03 -0.74
C TRP A 105 -2.82 -6.34 -1.99
N ASN A 106 -2.19 -6.38 -3.16
CA ASN A 106 -2.78 -6.78 -4.45
C ASN A 106 -2.66 -8.30 -4.72
N PHE A 107 -2.09 -9.08 -3.79
CA PHE A 107 -1.87 -10.51 -3.92
C PHE A 107 -2.37 -11.27 -2.66
N LYS A 108 -3.65 -11.05 -2.33
CA LYS A 108 -4.28 -11.62 -1.13
C LYS A 108 -4.27 -13.15 -1.08
N GLU A 109 -4.19 -13.82 -2.24
CA GLU A 109 -4.09 -15.28 -2.37
C GLU A 109 -2.79 -15.83 -1.75
N PHE A 110 -1.75 -15.01 -1.64
CA PHE A 110 -0.49 -15.37 -0.98
C PHE A 110 -0.67 -15.74 0.50
N ARG A 111 -1.76 -15.32 1.15
CA ARG A 111 -2.10 -15.76 2.51
C ARG A 111 -2.24 -17.27 2.64
N MET A 112 -2.76 -17.94 1.61
CA MET A 112 -2.85 -19.40 1.60
C MET A 112 -1.48 -20.04 1.51
N VAL A 113 -0.56 -19.45 0.73
CA VAL A 113 0.82 -19.92 0.61
C VAL A 113 1.54 -19.80 1.96
N LEU A 114 1.42 -18.64 2.61
CA LEU A 114 1.98 -18.40 3.94
C LEU A 114 1.42 -19.40 4.96
N LYS A 115 0.09 -19.62 4.95
CA LYS A 115 -0.55 -20.61 5.81
C LYS A 115 0.06 -21.99 5.62
N SER A 116 0.07 -22.50 4.39
CA SER A 116 0.61 -23.84 4.09
C SER A 116 2.10 -23.96 4.45
N PHE A 117 2.89 -22.90 4.24
CA PHE A 117 4.30 -22.86 4.60
C PHE A 117 4.50 -23.00 6.11
N PHE A 118 3.82 -22.18 6.91
CA PHE A 118 3.95 -22.23 8.37
C PHE A 118 3.34 -23.50 8.96
N GLU A 119 2.27 -24.05 8.38
CA GLU A 119 1.71 -25.34 8.80
C GLU A 119 2.70 -26.49 8.54
N ARG A 120 3.32 -26.54 7.36
CA ARG A 120 4.31 -27.56 7.02
C ARG A 120 5.56 -27.48 7.89
N TYR A 121 5.97 -26.28 8.28
CA TYR A 121 7.22 -26.02 8.98
C TYR A 121 7.06 -25.57 10.44
N ASN A 122 5.91 -25.82 11.07
CA ASN A 122 5.55 -25.33 12.41
C ASN A 122 6.56 -25.64 13.53
N HIS A 123 7.42 -26.64 13.36
CA HIS A 123 8.45 -27.05 14.34
C HIS A 123 9.88 -26.88 13.82
N THR A 124 10.05 -26.17 12.70
CA THR A 124 11.37 -25.90 12.12
C THR A 124 12.00 -24.68 12.83
N PRO A 125 13.28 -24.75 13.24
CA PRO A 125 14.04 -23.60 13.73
C PRO A 125 14.00 -22.42 12.76
N PHE A 126 14.03 -21.18 13.30
CA PHE A 126 13.91 -19.96 12.50
C PHE A 126 14.94 -19.86 11.38
N GLU A 127 16.18 -20.26 11.65
CA GLU A 127 17.29 -20.24 10.71
C GLU A 127 17.00 -21.10 9.47
N LEU A 128 16.41 -22.29 9.69
CA LEU A 128 15.99 -23.17 8.61
C LEU A 128 14.72 -22.68 7.90
N LEU A 129 13.88 -21.86 8.55
CA LEU A 129 12.77 -21.19 7.88
C LEU A 129 13.27 -20.15 6.88
N ILE A 130 14.33 -19.40 7.20
CA ILE A 130 14.95 -18.42 6.29
C ILE A 130 15.49 -19.09 5.03
N GLU A 131 16.09 -20.28 5.14
CA GLU A 131 16.53 -21.03 3.95
C GLU A 131 15.36 -21.50 3.08
N ARG A 132 14.21 -21.81 3.69
CA ARG A 132 13.04 -22.38 3.01
C ARG A 132 12.10 -21.32 2.44
N ILE A 133 12.08 -20.10 3.00
CA ILE A 133 11.14 -19.05 2.59
C ILE A 133 11.32 -18.66 1.12
N GLY A 134 12.53 -18.82 0.58
CA GLY A 134 12.83 -18.58 -0.84
C GLY A 134 12.00 -19.44 -1.80
N ARG A 135 11.45 -20.58 -1.35
CA ARG A 135 10.57 -21.45 -2.15
C ARG A 135 9.20 -20.82 -2.43
N ILE A 136 8.80 -19.85 -1.63
CA ILE A 136 7.50 -19.17 -1.76
C ILE A 136 7.66 -17.69 -2.10
N ASP A 137 8.63 -17.34 -2.97
CA ASP A 137 8.89 -15.94 -3.35
C ASP A 137 7.63 -15.27 -3.95
N PRO A 138 7.01 -14.30 -3.24
CA PRO A 138 5.80 -13.64 -3.73
C PRO A 138 6.05 -12.81 -5.00
N LYS A 139 7.29 -12.34 -5.24
CA LYS A 139 7.65 -11.60 -6.46
C LYS A 139 7.56 -12.49 -7.70
N GLN A 140 7.77 -13.81 -7.58
CA GLN A 140 7.56 -14.75 -8.67
C GLN A 140 6.09 -15.15 -8.79
N LEU A 141 5.47 -15.51 -7.66
CA LEU A 141 4.12 -16.08 -7.65
C LEU A 141 3.04 -15.09 -8.10
N ILE A 142 3.28 -13.78 -7.97
CA ILE A 142 2.34 -12.75 -8.45
C ILE A 142 2.40 -12.54 -9.98
N LYS A 143 3.49 -12.89 -10.66
CA LYS A 143 3.69 -12.57 -12.10
C LYS A 143 2.52 -13.01 -12.99
N PRO A 144 2.00 -14.25 -12.87
CA PRO A 144 0.89 -14.70 -13.72
C PRO A 144 -0.39 -13.89 -13.49
N LYS A 145 -0.60 -13.39 -12.26
CA LYS A 145 -1.74 -12.52 -11.92
C LYS A 145 -1.60 -11.16 -12.59
N LEU A 146 -0.42 -10.54 -12.48
CA LEU A 146 -0.14 -9.26 -13.11
C LEU A 146 -0.27 -9.34 -14.64
N GLU A 147 0.18 -10.44 -15.26
CA GLU A 147 0.00 -10.71 -16.69
C GLU A 147 -1.47 -10.83 -17.08
N TYR A 148 -2.27 -11.52 -16.26
CA TYR A 148 -3.71 -11.63 -16.46
C TYR A 148 -4.42 -10.26 -16.33
N GLU A 149 -4.02 -9.43 -15.37
CA GLU A 149 -4.60 -8.10 -15.16
C GLU A 149 -4.20 -7.08 -16.24
N LYS A 150 -2.99 -7.22 -16.80
CA LYS A 150 -2.51 -6.41 -17.94
C LYS A 150 -3.27 -6.67 -19.24
N THR A 151 -3.92 -7.83 -19.40
CA THR A 151 -4.83 -8.05 -20.53
C THR A 151 -6.12 -7.23 -20.36
N ARG A 152 -6.05 -5.95 -20.77
CA ARG A 152 -7.22 -5.14 -21.11
C ARG A 152 -7.86 -5.69 -22.41
N ASP A 153 -9.18 -5.56 -22.51
CA ASP A 153 -10.07 -6.01 -23.59
C ASP A 153 -10.48 -7.48 -23.68
N ILE A 154 -11.62 -7.67 -24.37
CA ILE A 154 -12.47 -8.85 -24.71
C ILE A 154 -11.82 -10.24 -24.54
N ARG A 155 -10.50 -10.36 -24.73
CA ARG A 155 -9.67 -11.51 -24.35
C ARG A 155 -9.77 -11.87 -22.86
N ARG A 156 -9.98 -10.91 -21.95
CA ARG A 156 -10.21 -11.16 -20.51
C ARG A 156 -11.56 -11.83 -20.26
N VAL A 157 -12.61 -11.42 -20.98
CA VAL A 157 -13.94 -12.06 -20.94
C VAL A 157 -13.85 -13.48 -21.51
N TYR A 158 -13.18 -13.65 -22.66
CA TYR A 158 -12.92 -14.95 -23.27
C TYR A 158 -12.08 -15.87 -22.38
N LYS A 159 -10.98 -15.39 -21.78
CA LYS A 159 -10.16 -16.17 -20.82
C LYS A 159 -10.96 -16.57 -19.57
N LYS A 160 -11.83 -15.68 -19.08
CA LYS A 160 -12.69 -15.96 -17.91
C LYS A 160 -13.76 -17.02 -18.23
N LEU A 161 -14.25 -17.06 -19.48
CA LEU A 161 -15.19 -18.07 -19.99
C LEU A 161 -14.53 -19.42 -20.33
N MET A 162 -13.33 -19.41 -20.92
CA MET A 162 -12.66 -20.62 -21.44
C MET A 162 -11.65 -21.27 -20.48
N LYS A 163 -11.02 -20.49 -19.58
CA LYS A 163 -9.93 -20.96 -18.68
C LYS A 163 -10.22 -20.74 -17.19
N GLY A 164 -11.41 -20.24 -16.84
CA GLY A 164 -11.77 -19.94 -15.46
C GLY A 164 -11.11 -18.67 -14.89
N LYS A 165 -11.29 -18.44 -13.59
CA LYS A 165 -10.58 -17.38 -12.85
C LYS A 165 -9.09 -17.74 -12.77
N TRP A 166 -8.21 -16.73 -12.75
CA TRP A 166 -6.79 -16.93 -12.46
C TRP A 166 -6.60 -17.81 -11.22
N GLN A 167 -5.67 -18.75 -11.30
CA GLN A 167 -5.29 -19.64 -10.19
C GLN A 167 -3.83 -19.40 -9.82
N LEU A 168 -3.54 -19.58 -8.54
CA LEU A 168 -2.19 -19.55 -8.02
C LEU A 168 -1.35 -20.62 -8.74
N PRO A 169 -0.15 -20.30 -9.25
CA PRO A 169 0.72 -21.31 -9.85
C PRO A 169 1.10 -22.37 -8.82
N ALA A 170 1.47 -23.57 -9.29
CA ALA A 170 2.03 -24.59 -8.43
C ALA A 170 3.30 -24.06 -7.74
N TYR A 171 3.45 -24.37 -6.46
CA TYR A 171 4.60 -24.03 -5.65
C TYR A 171 4.92 -25.23 -4.75
N ASP A 172 6.20 -25.49 -4.56
CA ASP A 172 6.68 -26.56 -3.71
C ASP A 172 7.10 -25.97 -2.37
N LEU A 173 6.56 -26.53 -1.29
CA LEU A 173 7.01 -26.19 0.06
C LEU A 173 8.26 -26.95 0.43
#